data_AF-A0A8W8I1N1-F1
#
_entry.id   AF-A0A8W8I1N1-F1
#
_cell.length_a   1.000
_cell.length_b   1.000
_cell.length_c   1.000
_cell.angle_alpha   90.00
_cell.angle_beta   90.00
_cell.angle_gamma   90.00
#
_symmetry.space_group_name_H-M   'P 1'
#
loop_
_entity.id
_entity.type
_entity.pdbx_description
1 polymer ?
#
loop_
_entity_poly.entity_id
_entity_poly.type
_entity_poly.pdbx_seq_one_letter_code
_entity_poly.pdbx_strand_id
1 'polypeptide(L)'
;MQCQDDKYFHSKMKICTDCTPGYFGPNCSIPCRYPGYGSWCQKECNCNVTVCSHVNGCPEYNLNGHEGATNSYNLPMIIGLSVGFGILLMIVAFVVITTANRKFYTRHIRENAHYVGSVMTEQSITSTLYRPVDLACTGHCSAVDASDSGIKC
;
A
#
# COMPACT_ATOMS: atom_id res chain seq x y z
N MET A 1 -5.19 36.64 -45.05
CA MET A 1 -4.66 35.81 -43.94
C MET A 1 -5.44 34.51 -43.95
N GLN A 2 -4.90 33.49 -44.62
CA GLN A 2 -5.47 32.15 -44.69
C GLN A 2 -4.62 31.24 -43.82
N CYS A 3 -5.24 30.27 -43.14
CA CYS A 3 -4.55 29.17 -42.51
C CYS A 3 -4.15 28.13 -43.57
N GLN A 4 -3.12 27.35 -43.26
CA GLN A 4 -2.78 26.14 -44.02
C GLN A 4 -3.90 25.11 -43.91
N ASP A 5 -3.90 24.08 -44.76
CA ASP A 5 -4.93 23.05 -44.78
C ASP A 5 -5.15 22.41 -43.40
N ASP A 6 -6.39 21.94 -43.15
CA ASP A 6 -6.83 21.27 -41.92
C ASP A 6 -6.79 22.13 -40.64
N LYS A 7 -6.83 23.46 -40.82
CA LYS A 7 -7.00 24.44 -39.75
C LYS A 7 -8.13 25.40 -40.08
N TYR A 8 -8.76 25.96 -39.05
CA TYR A 8 -9.69 27.08 -39.18
C TYR A 8 -9.10 28.34 -38.53
N PHE A 9 -9.44 29.50 -39.10
CA PHE A 9 -8.96 30.77 -38.58
C PHE A 9 -9.85 31.27 -37.44
N HIS A 10 -9.26 31.45 -36.26
CA HIS A 10 -9.97 31.99 -35.11
C HIS A 10 -9.84 33.52 -35.05
N SER A 11 -10.83 34.22 -35.60
CA SER A 11 -10.82 35.69 -35.82
C SER A 11 -10.57 36.54 -34.57
N LYS A 12 -10.97 36.06 -33.39
CA LYS A 12 -10.78 36.76 -32.11
C LYS A 12 -9.35 36.68 -31.61
N MET A 13 -8.74 35.50 -31.70
CA MET A 13 -7.38 35.25 -31.19
C MET A 13 -6.30 35.49 -32.27
N LYS A 14 -6.68 35.66 -33.54
CA LYS A 14 -5.77 35.78 -34.68
C LYS A 14 -4.83 34.57 -34.83
N ILE A 15 -5.30 33.39 -34.44
CA ILE A 15 -4.56 32.12 -34.54
C ILE A 15 -5.25 31.14 -35.50
N CYS A 16 -4.48 30.18 -36.01
CA CYS A 16 -5.00 29.01 -36.71
C CYS A 16 -5.13 27.85 -35.74
N THR A 17 -6.32 27.27 -35.65
CA THR A 17 -6.61 26.13 -34.76
C THR A 17 -6.87 24.89 -35.60
N ASP A 18 -6.35 23.76 -35.14
CA ASP A 18 -6.58 22.47 -35.80
C ASP A 18 -8.06 22.09 -35.82
N CYS A 19 -8.44 21.35 -36.85
CA CYS A 19 -9.79 20.81 -36.93
C CYS A 19 -10.10 19.84 -35.80
N THR A 20 -11.36 19.82 -35.39
CA THR A 20 -11.87 18.81 -34.49
C THR A 20 -11.74 17.41 -35.12
N PRO A 21 -11.52 16.35 -34.32
CA PRO A 21 -11.42 14.99 -34.84
C PRO A 21 -12.61 14.64 -35.75
N GLY A 22 -12.30 13.97 -36.86
CA GLY A 22 -13.28 13.59 -37.85
C GLY A 22 -13.57 14.63 -38.93
N TYR A 23 -12.88 15.76 -38.92
CA TYR A 23 -13.00 16.81 -39.93
C TYR A 23 -11.64 17.30 -40.40
N PHE A 24 -11.58 17.74 -41.65
CA PHE A 24 -10.39 18.26 -42.32
C PHE A 24 -10.77 19.28 -43.40
N GLY A 25 -9.76 19.83 -44.09
CA GLY A 25 -9.93 20.79 -45.17
C GLY A 25 -10.24 22.23 -44.72
N PRO A 26 -10.61 23.11 -45.67
CA PRO A 26 -10.83 24.53 -45.40
C PRO A 26 -11.92 24.73 -44.35
N ASN A 27 -11.59 25.43 -43.26
CA ASN A 27 -12.49 25.67 -42.14
C ASN A 27 -13.13 24.39 -41.57
N CYS A 28 -12.46 23.25 -41.67
CA CYS A 28 -12.93 21.98 -41.08
C CYS A 28 -14.31 21.53 -41.59
N SER A 29 -14.63 21.84 -42.84
CA SER A 29 -15.95 21.55 -43.42
C SER A 29 -16.05 20.16 -44.05
N ILE A 30 -14.95 19.42 -44.17
CA ILE A 30 -14.91 18.12 -44.85
C ILE A 30 -14.83 17.01 -43.78
N PRO A 31 -15.83 16.13 -43.66
CA PRO A 31 -15.74 14.99 -42.74
C PRO A 31 -14.77 13.93 -43.29
N CYS A 32 -14.13 13.18 -42.39
CA CYS A 32 -13.28 12.05 -42.79
C CYS A 32 -14.06 11.04 -43.64
N ARG A 33 -13.44 10.60 -44.74
CA ARG A 33 -14.00 9.60 -45.63
C ARG A 33 -13.70 8.20 -45.11
N TYR A 34 -14.68 7.30 -45.19
CA TYR A 34 -14.47 5.88 -44.90
C TYR A 34 -13.27 5.32 -45.68
N PRO A 35 -12.38 4.52 -45.04
CA PRO A 35 -12.48 4.02 -43.67
C PRO A 35 -11.87 4.94 -42.59
N GLY A 36 -11.38 6.13 -42.96
CA GLY A 36 -10.72 7.07 -42.06
C GLY A 36 -11.65 7.72 -41.04
N TYR A 37 -11.20 7.85 -39.79
CA TYR A 37 -11.89 8.59 -38.73
C TYR A 37 -10.93 9.21 -37.71
N GLY A 38 -11.46 10.05 -36.82
CA GLY A 38 -10.71 10.67 -35.72
C GLY A 38 -9.77 11.80 -36.16
N SER A 39 -8.77 12.11 -35.34
CA SER A 39 -7.83 13.20 -35.65
C SER A 39 -7.09 12.91 -36.95
N TRP A 40 -7.10 13.88 -37.87
CA TRP A 40 -6.41 13.78 -39.16
C TRP A 40 -6.84 12.58 -40.03
N CYS A 41 -7.99 11.96 -39.72
CA CYS A 41 -8.47 10.75 -40.38
C CYS A 41 -7.48 9.57 -40.36
N GLN A 42 -6.56 9.52 -39.37
CA GLN A 42 -5.50 8.50 -39.30
C GLN A 42 -5.95 7.16 -38.70
N LYS A 43 -7.16 7.09 -38.13
CA LYS A 43 -7.73 5.85 -37.61
C LYS A 43 -8.59 5.17 -38.66
N GLU A 44 -8.72 3.85 -38.59
CA GLU A 44 -9.42 3.04 -39.59
C GLU A 44 -10.62 2.28 -39.01
N CYS A 45 -11.78 2.41 -39.65
CA CYS A 45 -13.00 1.72 -39.29
C CYS A 45 -13.02 0.27 -39.78
N ASN A 46 -13.09 -0.68 -38.85
CA ASN A 46 -13.25 -2.12 -39.13
C ASN A 46 -14.71 -2.58 -39.03
N CYS A 47 -15.65 -1.73 -39.41
CA CYS A 47 -17.09 -1.98 -39.40
C CYS A 47 -17.73 -1.49 -40.69
N ASN A 48 -19.03 -1.75 -40.85
CA ASN A 48 -19.77 -1.28 -42.02
C ASN A 48 -19.73 0.25 -42.12
N VAL A 49 -19.61 0.78 -43.35
CA VAL A 49 -19.62 2.21 -43.63
C VAL A 49 -20.83 2.92 -43.03
N THR A 50 -21.99 2.25 -42.92
CA THR A 50 -23.21 2.85 -42.35
C THR A 50 -23.15 3.08 -40.84
N VAL A 51 -22.24 2.40 -40.13
CA VAL A 51 -22.08 2.51 -38.67
C VAL A 51 -20.77 3.20 -38.26
N CYS A 52 -19.84 3.40 -39.20
CA CYS A 52 -18.60 4.13 -38.96
C CYS A 52 -18.86 5.63 -38.85
N SER A 53 -18.70 6.19 -37.66
CA SER A 53 -18.67 7.63 -37.44
C SER A 53 -17.32 8.19 -37.86
N HIS A 54 -17.30 9.26 -38.66
CA HIS A 54 -16.07 9.97 -38.99
C HIS A 54 -15.37 10.54 -37.73
N VAL A 55 -16.09 10.75 -36.61
CA VAL A 55 -15.51 11.22 -35.33
C VAL A 55 -15.06 10.06 -34.45
N ASN A 56 -15.96 9.11 -34.19
CA ASN A 56 -15.77 8.08 -33.16
C ASN A 56 -15.36 6.71 -33.72
N GLY A 57 -15.47 6.51 -35.02
CA GLY A 57 -15.23 5.23 -35.67
C GLY A 57 -16.40 4.27 -35.47
N CYS A 58 -16.07 3.01 -35.17
CA CYS A 58 -17.06 1.96 -34.97
C CYS A 58 -17.68 2.02 -33.57
N PRO A 59 -18.98 1.71 -33.40
CA PRO A 59 -19.59 1.59 -32.08
C PRO A 59 -18.95 0.43 -31.32
N GLU A 60 -18.63 0.65 -30.04
CA GLU A 60 -18.26 -0.42 -29.12
C GLU A 60 -19.50 -1.31 -28.91
N TYR A 61 -19.59 -2.39 -29.69
CA TYR A 61 -20.54 -3.43 -29.37
C TYR A 61 -20.04 -4.08 -28.07
N ASN A 62 -20.73 -3.84 -26.96
CA ASN A 62 -20.60 -4.72 -25.81
C ASN A 62 -21.35 -6.00 -26.16
N LEU A 63 -20.79 -6.83 -27.06
CA LEU A 63 -21.11 -8.26 -27.00
C LEU A 63 -20.46 -8.71 -25.70
N ASN A 64 -21.29 -8.99 -24.69
CA ASN A 64 -20.81 -9.55 -23.45
C ASN A 64 -20.00 -10.82 -23.74
N GLY A 65 -18.67 -10.73 -23.60
CA GLY A 65 -17.75 -11.87 -23.68
C GLY A 65 -16.62 -11.70 -24.70
N HIS A 66 -15.41 -11.44 -24.18
CA HIS A 66 -14.08 -11.53 -24.81
C HIS A 66 -13.52 -10.28 -25.52
N GLU A 67 -12.64 -9.59 -24.76
CA GLU A 67 -11.44 -8.85 -25.17
C GLU A 67 -11.58 -7.66 -26.13
N GLY A 68 -11.34 -6.45 -25.59
CA GLY A 68 -11.19 -5.28 -26.45
C GLY A 68 -10.81 -3.92 -25.84
N ALA A 69 -10.45 -3.79 -24.55
CA ALA A 69 -9.75 -2.60 -24.04
C ALA A 69 -9.12 -2.82 -22.63
N THR A 70 -8.46 -3.95 -22.38
CA THR A 70 -7.53 -4.05 -21.25
C THR A 70 -6.16 -3.58 -21.73
N ASN A 71 -5.79 -2.35 -21.39
CA ASN A 71 -4.47 -1.96 -20.85
C ASN A 71 -4.26 -0.43 -20.96
N SER A 72 -4.56 0.31 -19.88
CA SER A 72 -3.64 1.35 -19.40
C SER A 72 -3.94 1.82 -17.97
N TYR A 73 -4.30 0.90 -17.08
CA TYR A 73 -4.02 1.06 -15.64
C TYR A 73 -3.54 -0.31 -15.19
N ASN A 74 -2.30 -0.40 -14.72
CA ASN A 74 -1.75 -1.65 -14.21
C ASN A 74 -2.64 -2.16 -13.06
N LEU A 75 -3.55 -3.09 -13.36
CA LEU A 75 -4.43 -3.71 -12.39
C LEU A 75 -3.70 -4.32 -11.17
N PRO A 76 -2.43 -4.79 -11.26
CA PRO A 76 -1.69 -5.20 -10.05
C PRO A 76 -1.24 -4.02 -9.16
N MET A 77 -1.11 -2.80 -9.69
CA MET A 77 -0.68 -1.62 -8.93
C MET A 77 -1.80 -1.07 -8.03
N ILE A 78 -3.05 -1.16 -8.49
CA ILE A 78 -4.23 -0.71 -7.74
C ILE A 78 -4.47 -1.63 -6.53
N ILE A 79 -4.34 -2.95 -6.72
CA ILE A 79 -4.53 -3.95 -5.67
C ILE A 79 -3.45 -3.81 -4.57
N GLY A 80 -2.22 -3.46 -4.94
CA GLY A 80 -1.12 -3.27 -4.00
C GLY A 80 -1.34 -2.10 -3.03
N LEU A 81 -1.88 -0.98 -3.51
CA LEU A 81 -2.13 0.20 -2.69
C LEU A 81 -3.28 0.00 -1.71
N SER A 82 -4.37 -0.65 -2.13
CA SER A 82 -5.51 -0.91 -1.26
C SER A 82 -5.18 -1.88 -0.12
N VAL A 83 -4.44 -2.96 -0.42
CA VAL A 83 -4.06 -3.96 0.58
C VAL A 83 -2.99 -3.41 1.52
N GLY A 84 -2.00 -2.69 1.00
CA GLY A 84 -0.94 -2.07 1.79
C GLY A 84 -1.47 -1.04 2.79
N PHE A 85 -2.41 -0.18 2.36
CA PHE A 85 -3.02 0.81 3.25
C PHE A 85 -3.86 0.15 4.35
N GLY A 86 -4.61 -0.91 4.03
CA GLY A 86 -5.35 -1.69 5.01
C GLY A 86 -4.45 -2.31 6.08
N ILE A 87 -3.34 -2.94 5.69
CA ILE A 87 -2.39 -3.55 6.63
C ILE A 87 -1.73 -2.49 7.52
N LEU A 88 -1.32 -1.35 6.95
CA LEU A 88 -0.69 -0.26 7.70
C LEU A 88 -1.64 0.29 8.78
N LEU A 89 -2.90 0.53 8.43
CA LEU A 89 -3.91 1.00 9.39
C LEU A 89 -4.18 -0.01 10.51
N MET A 90 -4.23 -1.30 10.18
CA MET A 90 -4.41 -2.36 11.20
C MET A 90 -3.24 -2.42 12.17
N ILE A 91 -2.00 -2.30 11.68
CA ILE A 91 -0.80 -2.28 12.55
C ILE A 91 -0.81 -1.05 13.45
N VAL A 92 -1.10 0.13 12.91
CA VAL A 92 -1.18 1.37 13.71
C VAL A 92 -2.26 1.26 14.77
N ALA A 93 -3.45 0.75 14.43
CA ALA A 93 -4.52 0.51 15.39
C ALA A 93 -4.09 -0.46 16.49
N PHE A 94 -3.43 -1.57 16.14
CA PHE A 94 -2.91 -2.53 17.11
C PHE A 94 -1.87 -1.91 18.05
N VAL A 95 -0.93 -1.10 17.53
CA VAL A 95 0.06 -0.39 18.36
C VAL A 95 -0.61 0.65 19.26
N VAL A 96 -1.61 1.40 18.77
CA VAL A 96 -2.36 2.36 19.58
C VAL A 96 -3.15 1.63 20.68
N ILE A 97 -3.82 0.52 20.36
CA ILE A 97 -4.57 -0.28 21.33
C ILE A 97 -3.61 -0.87 22.37
N THR A 98 -2.50 -1.47 21.96
CA THR A 98 -1.52 -2.03 22.90
C THR A 98 -0.82 -0.97 23.74
N THR A 99 -0.53 0.21 23.20
CA THR A 99 0.06 1.32 23.98
C THR A 99 -0.96 1.98 24.89
N ALA A 100 -2.22 2.13 24.48
CA ALA A 100 -3.32 2.59 25.33
C ALA A 100 -3.60 1.59 26.46
N ASN A 101 -3.65 0.29 26.13
CA ASN A 101 -3.80 -0.80 27.10
C ASN A 101 -2.58 -0.93 28.00
N ARG A 102 -1.35 -0.72 27.49
CA ARG A 102 -0.14 -0.71 28.31
C ARG A 102 -0.09 0.52 29.20
N LYS A 103 -0.49 1.69 28.70
CA LYS A 103 -0.63 2.91 29.48
C LYS A 103 -1.69 2.74 30.56
N PHE A 104 -2.78 2.03 30.27
CA PHE A 104 -3.81 1.64 31.22
C PHE A 104 -3.30 0.59 32.23
N TYR A 105 -2.59 -0.44 31.78
CA TYR A 105 -1.96 -1.49 32.59
C TYR A 105 -0.90 -0.92 33.55
N THR A 106 -0.05 -0.02 33.07
CA THR A 106 0.94 0.70 33.88
C THR A 106 0.29 1.69 34.85
N ARG A 107 -0.85 2.31 34.49
CA ARG A 107 -1.60 3.19 35.41
C ARG A 107 -2.18 2.40 36.58
N HIS A 108 -2.80 1.24 36.33
CA HIS A 108 -3.34 0.38 37.40
C HIS A 108 -2.26 -0.29 38.26
N ILE A 109 -1.15 -0.73 37.66
CA ILE A 109 -0.05 -1.34 38.44
C ILE A 109 0.71 -0.31 39.28
N ARG A 110 0.67 0.98 38.94
CA ARG A 110 1.28 2.04 39.77
C ARG A 110 0.58 2.20 41.12
N GLU A 111 -0.70 1.86 41.21
CA GLU A 111 -1.45 1.86 42.49
C GLU A 111 -1.09 0.62 43.34
N ASN A 112 -0.96 -0.56 42.72
CA ASN A 112 -0.58 -1.79 43.44
C ASN A 112 0.92 -1.88 43.77
N ALA A 113 1.81 -1.19 43.05
CA ALA A 113 3.24 -1.15 43.37
C ALA A 113 3.51 -0.52 44.76
N HIS A 114 2.67 0.42 45.20
CA HIS A 114 2.72 0.97 46.56
C HIS A 114 2.16 0.02 47.62
N TYR A 115 1.34 -0.97 47.25
CA TYR A 115 0.81 -2.00 48.15
C TYR A 115 1.75 -3.20 48.27
N VAL A 116 2.31 -3.66 47.15
CA VAL A 116 3.30 -4.76 47.14
C VAL A 116 4.64 -4.30 47.74
N GLY A 117 4.99 -3.01 47.64
CA GLY A 117 6.16 -2.44 48.31
C GLY A 117 6.01 -2.26 49.83
N SER A 118 4.78 -2.17 50.36
CA SER A 118 4.53 -1.96 51.79
C SER A 118 4.39 -3.26 52.58
N VAL A 119 3.79 -4.32 52.00
CA VAL A 119 3.73 -5.65 52.64
C VAL A 119 5.09 -6.34 52.76
N MET A 120 6.06 -5.98 51.91
CA MET A 120 7.43 -6.52 51.95
C MET A 120 8.33 -5.80 52.95
N THR A 121 7.89 -4.68 53.54
CA THR A 121 8.66 -3.94 54.55
C THR A 121 8.30 -4.27 55.99
N GLU A 122 7.12 -4.80 56.28
CA GLU A 122 6.73 -5.14 57.67
C GLU A 122 7.36 -6.44 58.19
N GLN A 123 7.71 -7.41 57.32
CA GLN A 123 8.41 -8.63 57.78
C GLN A 123 9.94 -8.48 57.83
N SER A 124 10.51 -7.39 57.32
CA SER A 124 11.97 -7.21 57.29
C SER A 124 12.52 -6.45 58.51
N ILE A 125 11.66 -5.94 59.41
CA ILE A 125 12.07 -5.16 60.59
C ILE A 125 11.53 -5.79 61.88
N THR A 126 11.59 -7.11 62.07
CA THR A 126 11.63 -7.76 63.40
C THR A 126 12.12 -9.20 63.24
N SER A 127 13.43 -9.39 63.10
CA SER A 127 14.14 -10.60 63.58
C SER A 127 15.65 -10.47 63.37
N THR A 128 16.21 -9.34 63.79
CA THR A 128 17.60 -9.30 64.25
C THR A 128 17.70 -10.04 65.59
N LEU A 129 17.62 -11.38 65.58
CA LEU A 129 18.09 -12.30 66.64
C LEU A 129 17.51 -13.70 66.39
N TYR A 130 18.27 -14.59 65.74
CA TYR A 130 18.50 -15.99 66.18
C TYR A 130 19.29 -16.74 65.09
N ARG A 131 20.55 -17.09 65.39
CA ARG A 131 21.34 -18.11 64.68
C ARG A 131 21.68 -19.19 65.69
N PRO A 132 21.47 -20.48 65.37
CA PRO A 132 22.46 -21.51 65.75
C PRO A 132 22.70 -22.53 64.61
N VAL A 133 23.96 -22.77 64.19
CA VAL A 133 24.89 -23.87 64.59
C VAL A 133 24.77 -25.13 63.70
N ASP A 134 25.79 -25.29 62.82
CA ASP A 134 26.56 -26.46 62.34
C ASP A 134 25.91 -27.78 61.86
N LEU A 135 26.26 -28.24 60.64
CA LEU A 135 26.89 -29.57 60.42
C LEU A 135 27.58 -29.72 59.04
N ALA A 136 28.75 -30.36 59.06
CA ALA A 136 29.82 -30.36 58.07
C ALA A 136 29.66 -31.34 56.88
N CYS A 137 30.34 -31.04 55.77
CA CYS A 137 31.01 -32.05 54.93
C CYS A 137 32.37 -31.52 54.49
N THR A 138 33.40 -31.88 55.26
CA THR A 138 34.81 -31.86 54.88
C THR A 138 35.13 -33.16 54.13
N GLY A 139 35.60 -33.08 52.90
CA GLY A 139 36.09 -34.24 52.15
C GLY A 139 37.13 -33.86 51.11
N HIS A 140 38.41 -34.04 51.44
CA HIS A 140 39.54 -34.03 50.51
C HIS A 140 39.49 -35.32 49.68
N CYS A 141 39.57 -35.22 48.35
CA CYS A 141 39.94 -36.34 47.48
C CYS A 141 40.92 -35.84 46.42
N SER A 142 42.19 -36.20 46.61
CA SER A 142 43.20 -36.27 45.56
C SER A 142 43.58 -37.73 45.37
N ALA A 143 43.54 -38.21 44.13
CA ALA A 143 44.61 -38.93 43.42
C ALA A 143 44.08 -40.01 42.45
N VAL A 144 44.60 -39.91 41.21
CA VAL A 144 44.88 -40.96 40.20
C VAL A 144 43.75 -41.47 39.30
N ASP A 145 43.80 -40.98 38.06
CA ASP A 145 43.43 -41.53 36.73
C ASP A 145 42.12 -42.30 36.51
N ALA A 146 41.22 -41.70 35.73
CA ALA A 146 40.83 -42.22 34.40
C ALA A 146 39.93 -41.22 33.65
N SER A 147 40.48 -40.71 32.54
CA SER A 147 39.84 -40.48 31.23
C SER A 147 38.45 -39.81 31.14
N ASP A 148 38.53 -38.59 30.60
CA ASP A 148 37.73 -38.01 29.51
C ASP A 148 36.37 -37.33 29.78
N SER A 149 36.35 -36.05 29.39
CA SER A 149 35.20 -35.16 29.14
C SER A 149 34.47 -34.48 30.33
N GLY A 150 35.19 -33.57 31.00
CA GLY A 150 34.81 -32.15 31.15
C GLY A 150 33.50 -31.76 31.86
N ILE A 151 33.59 -31.49 33.17
CA ILE A 151 32.68 -30.61 33.92
C ILE A 151 33.26 -29.19 33.95
N LYS A 152 32.42 -28.14 33.86
CA LYS A 152 32.73 -26.83 34.44
C LYS A 152 31.69 -26.53 35.51
N CYS A 153 32.12 -26.58 36.76
CA CYS A 153 31.53 -25.86 37.89
C CYS A 153 32.55 -24.80 38.31
#